data_AF-A0A8D0A6G3-F1
#
_entry.id   AF-A0A8D0A6G3-F1
#
_cell.length_a   1.000
_cell.length_b   1.000
_cell.length_c   1.000
_cell.angle_alpha   90.00
_cell.angle_beta   90.00
_cell.angle_gamma   90.00
#
_symmetry.space_group_name_H-M   'P 1'
#
loop_
_entity.id
_entity.type
_entity.pdbx_description
1 polymer ?
#
loop_
_entity_poly.entity_id
_entity_poly.type
_entity_poly.pdbx_seq_one_letter_code
_entity_poly.pdbx_strand_id
1 'polypeptide(L)'
;MAGLEKWSETMDATETTQKMIWIYIIFCFMHTQVKPLVEKETGHNYGEYTALKYRSESVFQSFLFLLQVLVGGDDCIHLMVWIALCQPPELKGVEQHKTREDPLHIFRN
;
A
#
# COMPACT_ATOMS: atom_id res chain seq x y z
N MET A 1 4.69 -13.96 26.17
CA MET A 1 4.96 -14.69 24.91
C MET A 1 4.77 -13.69 23.78
N ALA A 2 5.87 -13.11 23.27
CA ALA A 2 5.83 -12.15 22.18
C ALA A 2 5.85 -12.93 20.85
N GLY A 3 4.72 -12.96 20.13
CA GLY A 3 4.67 -13.49 18.77
C GLY A 3 5.40 -12.52 17.85
N LEU A 4 6.56 -12.92 17.35
CA LEU A 4 7.33 -12.14 16.38
C LEU A 4 6.53 -12.00 15.08
N GLU A 5 6.15 -10.76 14.79
CA GLU A 5 5.54 -10.32 13.55
C GLU A 5 6.46 -10.64 12.36
N LYS A 6 6.02 -11.51 11.45
CA LYS A 6 6.83 -12.01 10.34
C LYS A 6 6.61 -11.15 9.10
N TRP A 7 7.02 -9.89 9.18
CA TRP A 7 7.04 -8.97 8.03
C TRP A 7 8.18 -9.28 7.08
N SER A 8 7.99 -9.01 5.79
CA SER A 8 9.09 -8.96 4.83
C SER A 8 9.99 -7.75 5.08
N GLU A 9 11.23 -7.81 4.60
CA GLU A 9 12.08 -6.62 4.47
C GLU A 9 11.41 -5.58 3.53
N THR A 10 11.76 -4.30 3.71
CA THR A 10 11.28 -3.21 2.85
C THR A 10 11.93 -3.32 1.49
N MET A 11 11.13 -3.30 0.42
CA MET A 11 11.61 -3.40 -0.95
C MET A 11 11.30 -2.14 -1.74
N ASP A 12 12.25 -1.72 -2.60
CA ASP A 12 11.98 -0.73 -3.64
C ASP A 12 11.08 -1.33 -4.72
N ALA A 13 10.14 -0.51 -5.23
CA ALA A 13 9.13 -0.96 -6.18
C ALA A 13 9.66 -1.33 -7.59
N THR A 14 10.98 -1.32 -7.81
CA THR A 14 11.60 -1.40 -9.14
C THR A 14 12.33 -2.72 -9.44
N GLU A 15 12.48 -3.68 -8.51
CA GLU A 15 13.31 -4.88 -8.75
C GLU A 15 12.55 -6.15 -9.24
N THR A 16 13.01 -6.67 -10.40
CA THR A 16 12.86 -8.01 -11.04
C THR A 16 11.59 -8.35 -11.84
N THR A 17 11.78 -8.82 -13.08
CA THR A 17 10.79 -8.94 -14.18
C THR A 17 9.54 -9.82 -13.92
N GLN A 18 9.60 -10.87 -13.10
CA GLN A 18 8.39 -11.60 -12.64
C GLN A 18 7.66 -10.87 -11.51
N LYS A 19 8.41 -10.17 -10.63
CA LYS A 19 7.83 -9.21 -9.69
C LYS A 19 7.29 -7.99 -10.44
N MET A 20 7.84 -7.58 -11.58
CA MET A 20 7.29 -6.49 -12.40
C MET A 20 5.87 -6.76 -12.88
N ILE A 21 5.53 -7.98 -13.32
CA ILE A 21 4.15 -8.29 -13.71
C ILE A 21 3.23 -8.16 -12.50
N TRP A 22 3.61 -8.69 -11.35
CA TRP A 22 2.83 -8.60 -10.12
C TRP A 22 2.74 -7.17 -9.56
N ILE A 23 3.84 -6.41 -9.60
CA ILE A 23 3.92 -4.99 -9.23
C ILE A 23 3.06 -4.16 -10.17
N TYR A 24 3.10 -4.42 -11.49
CA TYR A 24 2.27 -3.73 -12.47
C TYR A 24 0.78 -4.04 -12.26
N ILE A 25 0.44 -5.31 -12.02
CA ILE A 25 -0.94 -5.70 -11.66
C ILE A 25 -1.37 -4.97 -10.38
N ILE A 26 -0.54 -4.97 -9.32
CA ILE A 26 -0.82 -4.25 -8.07
C ILE A 26 -0.96 -2.75 -8.34
N PHE A 27 -0.10 -2.14 -9.14
CA PHE A 27 -0.14 -0.71 -9.45
C PHE A 27 -1.43 -0.33 -10.20
N CYS A 28 -1.79 -1.09 -11.24
CA CYS A 28 -3.06 -0.93 -11.94
C CYS A 28 -4.25 -1.11 -10.98
N PHE A 29 -4.18 -2.10 -10.09
CA PHE A 29 -5.22 -2.35 -9.09
C PHE A 29 -5.33 -1.23 -8.05
N MET A 30 -4.21 -0.70 -7.59
CA MET A 30 -4.12 0.44 -6.68
C MET A 30 -4.74 1.69 -7.32
N HIS A 31 -4.40 1.98 -8.57
CA HIS A 31 -4.90 3.18 -9.25
C HIS A 31 -6.39 3.08 -9.62
N THR A 32 -6.88 1.90 -9.99
CA THR A 32 -8.27 1.72 -10.45
C THR A 32 -9.25 1.42 -9.33
N GLN A 33 -8.83 0.67 -8.31
CA GLN A 33 -9.74 0.19 -7.26
C GLN A 33 -9.46 0.81 -5.89
N VAL A 34 -8.20 1.08 -5.53
CA VAL A 34 -7.88 1.58 -4.19
C VAL A 34 -7.92 3.09 -4.11
N LYS A 35 -7.37 3.80 -5.10
CA LYS A 35 -7.36 5.27 -5.14
C LYS A 35 -8.76 5.87 -4.93
N PRO A 36 -9.83 5.43 -5.60
CA PRO A 36 -11.17 5.98 -5.35
C PRO A 36 -11.67 5.76 -3.91
N LEU A 37 -11.27 4.65 -3.26
CA LEU A 37 -11.61 4.38 -1.86
C LEU A 37 -10.88 5.35 -0.92
N VAL A 38 -9.59 5.58 -1.17
CA VAL A 38 -8.77 6.51 -0.39
C VAL A 38 -9.26 7.95 -0.56
N GLU A 39 -9.54 8.38 -1.80
CA GLU A 39 -10.07 9.72 -2.08
C GLU A 39 -11.42 9.95 -1.40
N LYS A 40 -12.27 8.92 -1.34
CA LYS A 40 -13.53 8.96 -0.60
C LYS A 40 -13.34 9.02 0.92
N GLU A 41 -12.43 8.24 1.49
CA GLU A 41 -12.17 8.21 2.93
C GLU A 41 -11.52 9.50 3.43
N THR A 42 -10.60 10.05 2.65
CA THR A 42 -9.85 11.26 3.00
C THR A 42 -10.58 12.56 2.61
N GLY A 43 -11.49 12.51 1.63
CA GLY A 43 -12.15 13.69 1.07
C GLY A 43 -11.26 14.50 0.11
N HIS A 44 -10.10 13.96 -0.28
CA HIS A 44 -9.15 14.60 -1.18
C HIS A 44 -9.11 13.90 -2.54
N ASN A 45 -8.93 14.67 -3.63
CA ASN A 45 -8.61 14.11 -4.95
C ASN A 45 -7.09 14.22 -5.15
N TYR A 46 -6.44 13.09 -5.43
CA TYR A 46 -4.99 13.04 -5.55
C TYR A 46 -4.58 13.06 -7.03
N GLY A 47 -3.95 14.15 -7.47
CA GLY A 47 -3.46 14.30 -8.84
C GLY A 47 -2.26 13.38 -9.13
N GLU A 48 -1.35 13.28 -8.17
CA GLU A 48 -0.26 12.31 -8.14
C GLU A 48 -0.64 11.12 -7.23
N TYR A 49 -0.27 9.91 -7.62
CA TYR A 49 -0.58 8.71 -6.83
C TYR A 49 0.43 7.61 -7.14
N THR A 50 1.64 7.78 -6.64
CA THR A 50 2.79 6.93 -6.99
C THR A 50 3.25 6.13 -5.79
N ALA A 51 3.15 4.80 -5.84
CA ALA A 51 3.68 3.94 -4.79
C ALA A 51 5.22 3.99 -4.79
N LEU A 52 5.82 4.36 -3.66
CA LEU A 52 7.26 4.47 -3.48
C LEU A 52 7.85 3.22 -2.83
N LYS A 53 7.25 2.78 -1.73
CA LYS A 53 7.70 1.64 -0.91
C LYS A 53 6.52 0.77 -0.54
N TYR A 54 6.77 -0.51 -0.30
CA TYR A 54 5.76 -1.39 0.25
C TYR A 54 6.36 -2.43 1.21
N ARG A 55 5.48 -2.97 2.05
CA ARG A 55 5.68 -4.21 2.81
C ARG A 55 4.47 -5.10 2.58
N SER A 56 4.65 -6.41 2.65
CA SER A 56 3.52 -7.32 2.55
C SER A 56 3.63 -8.50 3.51
N GLU A 57 2.46 -8.98 3.93
CA GLU A 57 2.30 -10.22 4.67
C GLU A 57 1.34 -11.13 3.90
N SER A 58 1.72 -12.39 3.73
CA SER A 58 0.84 -13.40 3.14
C SER A 58 0.02 -14.06 4.24
N VAL A 59 -1.31 -13.95 4.15
CA VAL A 59 -2.25 -14.53 5.12
C VAL A 59 -3.21 -15.40 4.34
N PHE A 60 -3.10 -16.73 4.44
CA PHE A 60 -3.99 -17.75 3.84
C PHE A 60 -4.81 -17.29 2.60
N GLN A 61 -4.25 -17.46 1.39
CA GLN A 61 -4.87 -17.05 0.10
C GLN A 61 -5.14 -15.55 -0.06
N SER A 62 -4.61 -14.72 0.83
CA SER A 62 -4.68 -13.26 0.75
C SER A 62 -3.37 -12.61 1.14
N PHE A 63 -3.28 -11.31 0.90
CA PHE A 63 -2.12 -10.48 1.16
C PHE A 63 -2.56 -9.20 1.86
N LEU A 64 -1.87 -8.84 2.95
CA LEU A 64 -1.96 -7.53 3.56
C LEU A 64 -0.77 -6.70 3.09
N PHE A 65 -1.03 -5.58 2.44
CA PHE A 65 -0.02 -4.64 1.96
C PHE A 65 -0.01 -3.40 2.83
N LEU A 66 1.20 -2.95 3.17
CA LEU A 66 1.44 -1.58 3.61
C LEU A 66 2.16 -0.85 2.48
N LEU A 67 1.69 0.34 2.14
CA LEU A 67 2.20 1.11 1.01
C LEU A 67 2.51 2.54 1.43
N GLN A 68 3.64 3.06 0.98
CA GLN A 68 3.93 4.50 0.96
C GLN A 68 3.57 5.03 -0.42
N VAL A 69 2.66 5.99 -0.50
CA VAL A 69 2.19 6.55 -1.76
C VAL A 69 2.42 8.05 -1.77
N LEU A 70 3.18 8.53 -2.74
CA LEU A 70 3.37 9.95 -3.01
C LEU A 70 2.09 10.53 -3.62
N VAL A 71 1.61 11.62 -3.05
CA VAL A 71 0.35 12.27 -3.46
C VAL A 71 0.51 13.72 -3.93
N GLY A 72 1.72 14.26 -3.85
CA GLY A 72 2.07 15.55 -4.45
C GLY A 72 3.25 16.22 -3.75
N GLY A 73 4.24 16.69 -4.52
CA GLY A 73 5.42 17.34 -3.96
C GLY A 73 6.23 16.37 -3.09
N ASP A 74 6.23 16.61 -1.78
CA ASP A 74 6.84 15.74 -0.77
C ASP A 74 5.80 15.04 0.13
N ASP A 75 4.51 15.30 -0.08
CA ASP A 75 3.43 14.72 0.72
C ASP A 75 3.17 13.26 0.32
N CYS A 76 3.17 12.40 1.32
CA CYS A 76 2.90 10.99 1.20
C CYS A 76 1.71 10.59 2.07
N ILE A 77 1.04 9.53 1.66
CA ILE A 77 0.09 8.80 2.49
C ILE A 77 0.61 7.38 2.73
N HIS A 78 0.34 6.85 3.91
CA HIS A 78 0.55 5.44 4.20
C HIS A 78 -0.79 4.71 4.13
N LEU A 79 -0.83 3.60 3.40
CA LEU A 79 -2.03 2.81 3.19
C LEU A 79 -1.84 1.41 3.73
N MET A 80 -2.90 0.86 4.32
CA MET A 80 -2.98 -0.56 4.61
C MET A 80 -4.12 -1.17 3.79
N VAL A 81 -3.79 -2.12 2.91
CA VAL A 81 -4.72 -2.68 1.93
C VAL A 81 -4.72 -4.21 2.02
N TRP A 82 -5.90 -4.79 2.19
CA TRP A 82 -6.09 -6.23 2.14
C TRP A 82 -6.54 -6.66 0.75
N ILE A 83 -5.88 -7.67 0.18
CA ILE A 83 -6.18 -8.23 -1.13
C ILE A 83 -6.35 -9.73 -1.00
N ALA A 84 -7.55 -10.24 -1.28
CA ALA A 84 -7.82 -11.68 -1.34
C ALA A 84 -8.14 -12.12 -2.77
N LEU A 85 -7.85 -13.38 -3.08
CA LEU A 85 -8.16 -13.94 -4.39
C LEU A 85 -9.67 -13.81 -4.69
N CYS A 86 -10.01 -13.29 -5.87
CA CYS A 86 -11.39 -13.11 -6.34
C CYS A 86 -12.27 -12.18 -5.47
N GLN A 87 -11.70 -11.31 -4.64
CA GLN A 87 -12.42 -10.30 -3.88
C GLN A 87 -11.94 -8.88 -4.25
N PRO A 88 -12.80 -7.86 -4.16
CA PRO A 88 -12.36 -6.46 -4.22
C PRO A 88 -11.31 -6.15 -3.13
N PRO A 89 -10.39 -5.20 -3.36
CA PRO A 89 -9.49 -4.76 -2.31
C PRO A 89 -10.28 -4.12 -1.17
N GLU A 90 -9.77 -4.29 0.04
CA GLU A 90 -10.33 -3.64 1.21
C GLU A 90 -9.28 -2.68 1.79
N LEU A 91 -9.64 -1.40 1.84
CA LEU A 91 -8.84 -0.39 2.52
C LEU A 91 -9.03 -0.56 4.02
N LYS A 92 -7.95 -0.87 4.73
CA LYS A 92 -7.96 -1.11 6.19
C LYS A 92 -7.58 0.14 6.99
N GLY A 93 -6.94 1.11 6.35
CA GLY A 93 -6.68 2.42 6.94
C GLY A 93 -5.81 3.30 6.05
N VAL A 94 -5.83 4.59 6.39
CA VAL A 94 -5.06 5.65 5.73
C VAL A 94 -4.44 6.56 6.80
N GLU A 95 -3.13 6.76 6.73
CA GLU A 95 -2.48 7.87 7.44
C GLU A 95 -2.07 8.95 6.43
N GLN A 96 -2.50 10.18 6.67
CA GLN A 96 -2.21 11.35 5.82
C GLN A 96 -1.02 12.15 6.36
N HIS A 97 -0.48 13.06 5.53
CA HIS A 97 0.57 14.01 5.90
C HIS A 97 1.88 13.36 6.35
N LYS A 98 2.33 12.34 5.60
CA LYS A 98 3.62 11.67 5.80
C LYS A 98 4.66 12.21 4.84
N THR A 99 5.92 11.91 5.08
CA THR A 99 7.03 12.20 4.17
C THR A 99 7.67 10.92 3.64
N ARG A 100 8.61 11.04 2.69
CA ARG A 100 9.31 9.90 2.08
C ARG A 100 10.23 9.17 3.08
N GLU A 101 10.68 9.89 4.09
CA GLU A 101 11.59 9.43 5.14
C GLU A 101 10.83 8.72 6.27
N ASP A 102 9.52 8.96 6.38
CA ASP A 102 8.72 8.33 7.42
C ASP A 102 8.74 6.80 7.26
N PRO A 103 8.99 6.07 8.36
CA PRO A 103 9.03 4.62 8.33
C PRO A 103 7.63 4.02 8.11
N LEU A 104 7.58 2.94 7.34
CA LEU A 104 6.35 2.20 7.09
C LEU A 104 6.03 1.24 8.25
N HIS A 105 5.22 1.71 9.20
CA HIS A 105 4.74 0.92 10.33
C HIS A 105 3.31 0.43 10.14
N ILE A 106 2.98 -0.67 10.82
CA ILE A 106 1.60 -1.11 10.97
C ILE A 106 0.87 -0.09 11.81
N PHE A 107 -0.25 0.38 11.28
CA PHE A 107 -1.19 1.21 12.01
C PHE A 107 -2.55 0.52 12.00
N ARG A 108 -3.28 0.67 13.10
CA ARG A 108 -4.67 0.22 13.22
C ARG A 108 -5.53 1.48 13.32
N ASN A 109 -6.57 1.54 12.50
CA ASN A 109 -7.70 2.44 12.71
C ASN A 109 -8.45 2.05 13.99
#